data_AF-A0A7K2QQD9-F1
#
_entry.id   AF-A0A7K2QQD9-F1
#
_cell.length_a   1.000
_cell.length_b   1.000
_cell.length_c   1.000
_cell.angle_alpha   90.00
_cell.angle_beta   90.00
_cell.angle_gamma   90.00
#
_symmetry.space_group_name_H-M   'P 1'
#
loop_
_entity.id
_entity.type
_entity.pdbx_description
1 polymer ?
#
loop_
_entity_poly.entity_id
_entity_poly.type
_entity_poly.pdbx_seq_one_letter_code
_entity_poly.pdbx_strand_id
1 'polypeptide(L)'
;MALDTAVPTLAGGGLSRMRALREALAAAAREPATGALAVVRTYAPGTVDAKESALTDRLLAEFRRTTGKRAAVLTLAAPEFAATRSEGVLSVAAPRTGRTLVGVDAFAPGDWLAVRHLS
;
A
#
# COMPACT_ATOMS: atom_id res chain seq x y z
N MET A 1 -17.13 -24.39 28.63
CA MET A 1 -16.81 -23.01 28.24
C MET A 1 -16.53 -23.05 26.74
N ALA A 2 -17.53 -22.66 25.94
CA ALA A 2 -17.48 -22.79 24.49
C ALA A 2 -16.66 -21.64 23.90
N LEU A 3 -15.78 -21.98 22.97
CA LEU A 3 -14.97 -21.05 22.20
C LEU A 3 -15.88 -20.38 21.16
N ASP A 4 -16.18 -19.09 21.36
CA ASP A 4 -16.90 -18.27 20.38
C ASP A 4 -16.00 -18.01 19.18
N THR A 5 -16.07 -18.89 18.17
CA THR A 5 -15.53 -18.67 16.84
C THR A 5 -16.56 -17.92 16.00
N ALA A 6 -16.70 -16.62 16.22
CA ALA A 6 -17.61 -15.80 15.43
C ALA A 6 -17.01 -14.44 15.07
N VAL A 7 -16.15 -14.39 14.03
CA VAL A 7 -16.22 -13.32 13.02
C VAL A 7 -15.87 -13.89 11.64
N PRO A 8 -16.86 -14.19 10.79
CA PRO A 8 -16.66 -14.56 9.40
C PRO A 8 -16.66 -13.29 8.52
N THR A 9 -15.49 -12.76 8.18
CA THR A 9 -15.36 -11.70 7.14
C THR A 9 -14.47 -12.12 5.95
N LEU A 10 -14.09 -13.40 5.90
CA LEU A 10 -13.07 -13.93 4.99
C LEU A 10 -13.54 -14.30 3.57
N ALA A 11 -14.80 -14.11 3.16
CA ALA A 11 -15.31 -14.76 1.93
C ALA A 11 -15.62 -13.87 0.71
N GLY A 12 -15.60 -12.53 0.78
CA GLY A 12 -16.05 -11.71 -0.37
C GLY A 12 -15.21 -10.47 -0.69
N GLY A 13 -15.07 -9.55 0.27
CA GLY A 13 -14.49 -8.23 0.02
C GLY A 13 -12.97 -8.19 -0.12
N GLY A 14 -12.25 -8.90 0.76
CA GLY A 14 -10.77 -8.90 0.75
C GLY A 14 -10.17 -9.63 -0.45
N LEU A 15 -10.75 -10.78 -0.82
CA LEU A 15 -10.29 -11.55 -1.98
C LEU A 15 -10.49 -10.78 -3.29
N SER A 16 -11.63 -10.10 -3.44
CA SER A 16 -11.93 -9.25 -4.59
C SER A 16 -10.95 -8.07 -4.68
N ARG A 17 -10.65 -7.41 -3.55
CA ARG A 17 -9.62 -6.36 -3.49
C ARG A 17 -8.23 -6.87 -3.88
N MET A 18 -7.84 -8.05 -3.41
CA MET A 18 -6.54 -8.64 -3.75
C MET A 18 -6.46 -9.10 -5.21
N ARG A 19 -7.56 -9.54 -5.80
CA ARG A 19 -7.63 -9.83 -7.24
C ARG A 19 -7.45 -8.54 -8.06
N ALA A 20 -8.20 -7.50 -7.73
CA ALA A 20 -8.09 -6.19 -8.39
C ALA A 20 -6.67 -5.61 -8.27
N LEU A 21 -6.03 -5.75 -7.10
CA LEU A 21 -4.64 -5.33 -6.91
C LEU A 21 -3.70 -6.09 -7.86
N ARG A 22 -3.81 -7.41 -7.94
CA ARG A 22 -2.96 -8.21 -8.85
C ARG A 22 -3.14 -7.81 -10.31
N GLU A 23 -4.38 -7.60 -10.75
CA GLU A 23 -4.68 -7.17 -12.12
C GLU A 23 -4.09 -5.78 -12.41
N ALA A 24 -4.23 -4.83 -11.48
CA ALA A 24 -3.64 -3.49 -11.61
C ALA A 24 -2.10 -3.54 -11.68
N LEU A 25 -1.45 -4.37 -10.85
CA LEU A 25 0.00 -4.56 -10.88
C LEU A 25 0.45 -5.18 -12.21
N ALA A 26 -0.27 -6.17 -12.72
CA ALA A 26 0.03 -6.80 -14.01
C ALA A 26 -0.16 -5.84 -15.20
N ALA A 27 -1.10 -4.90 -15.12
CA ALA A 27 -1.26 -3.83 -16.10
C ALA A 27 -0.09 -2.83 -16.01
N ALA A 28 0.22 -2.35 -14.80
CA ALA A 28 1.32 -1.41 -14.56
C ALA A 28 2.70 -1.97 -14.96
N ALA A 29 2.89 -3.29 -14.82
CA ALA A 29 4.11 -3.97 -15.25
C ALA A 29 4.33 -3.85 -16.77
N ARG A 30 3.25 -3.92 -17.54
CA ARG A 30 3.27 -3.87 -19.02
C ARG A 30 3.29 -2.45 -19.58
N GLU A 31 2.90 -1.45 -18.79
CA GLU A 31 2.85 -0.04 -19.21
C GLU A 31 4.26 0.60 -19.19
N PRO A 32 4.90 0.91 -20.33
CA PRO A 32 6.27 1.43 -20.36
C PRO A 32 6.41 2.80 -19.69
N ALA A 33 5.38 3.65 -19.73
CA ALA A 33 5.42 4.98 -19.13
C ALA A 33 5.36 4.96 -17.59
N THR A 34 4.99 3.81 -16.99
CA THR A 34 4.92 3.68 -15.53
C THR A 34 6.28 3.32 -14.95
N GLY A 35 7.01 4.31 -14.43
CA GLY A 35 8.26 4.10 -13.68
C GLY A 35 8.06 3.78 -12.19
N ALA A 36 6.90 4.13 -11.65
CA ALA A 36 6.56 3.93 -10.25
C ALA A 36 5.03 3.91 -10.02
N LEU A 37 4.58 3.28 -8.93
CA LEU A 37 3.16 3.29 -8.52
C LEU A 37 2.99 3.37 -7.01
N ALA A 38 1.82 3.82 -6.58
CA ALA A 38 1.42 3.82 -5.17
C ALA A 38 0.06 3.14 -4.99
N VAL A 39 -0.06 2.25 -4.01
CA VAL A 39 -1.34 1.71 -3.55
C VAL A 39 -1.89 2.62 -2.47
N VAL A 40 -3.09 3.15 -2.68
CA VAL A 40 -3.77 4.01 -1.70
C VAL A 40 -4.87 3.23 -1.00
N ARG A 41 -4.88 3.26 0.33
CA ARG A 41 -5.90 2.61 1.16
C ARG A 41 -6.29 3.49 2.33
N THR A 42 -7.48 3.26 2.88
CA THR A 42 -7.91 3.92 4.13
C THR A 42 -7.52 3.06 5.32
N TYR A 43 -7.08 3.68 6.41
CA TYR A 43 -6.90 3.03 7.69
C TYR A 43 -8.25 2.49 8.18
N ALA A 44 -8.35 1.18 8.35
CA ALA A 44 -9.55 0.52 8.86
C ALA A 44 -9.17 -0.34 10.07
N PRO A 45 -9.37 0.16 11.31
CA PRO A 45 -9.02 -0.60 12.51
C PRO A 45 -9.85 -1.89 12.55
N GLY A 46 -9.18 -3.03 12.73
CA GLY A 46 -9.81 -4.35 12.78
C GLY A 46 -10.45 -4.85 11.47
N THR A 47 -10.36 -4.09 10.37
CA THR A 47 -11.06 -4.38 9.10
C THR A 47 -10.11 -4.65 7.92
N VAL A 48 -8.90 -4.08 7.93
CA VAL A 48 -7.81 -4.59 7.08
C VAL A 48 -7.11 -5.69 7.86
N ASP A 49 -7.31 -6.92 7.42
CA ASP A 49 -6.66 -8.10 7.98
C ASP A 49 -5.14 -7.89 7.90
N ALA A 50 -4.40 -8.19 8.97
CA ALA A 50 -2.94 -8.20 8.96
C ALA A 50 -2.40 -9.00 7.77
N LYS A 51 -3.14 -10.04 7.35
CA LYS A 51 -2.88 -10.83 6.14
C LYS A 51 -3.00 -10.02 4.84
N GLU A 52 -3.99 -9.14 4.69
CA GLU A 52 -4.16 -8.30 3.50
C GLU A 52 -3.00 -7.29 3.39
N SER A 53 -2.56 -6.73 4.52
CA SER A 53 -1.39 -5.86 4.55
C SER A 53 -0.11 -6.60 4.18
N ALA A 54 0.15 -7.74 4.83
CA ALA A 54 1.34 -8.56 4.53
C ALA A 54 1.35 -9.06 3.08
N LEU A 55 0.19 -9.41 2.52
CA LEU A 55 0.07 -9.82 1.13
C LEU A 55 0.29 -8.65 0.17
N THR A 56 -0.23 -7.46 0.47
CA THR A 56 0.01 -6.24 -0.31
C THR A 56 1.50 -5.93 -0.36
N ASP A 57 2.17 -5.92 0.80
CA ASP A 57 3.60 -5.64 0.91
C ASP A 57 4.43 -6.64 0.10
N ARG A 58 4.08 -7.94 0.19
CA ARG A 58 4.72 -8.99 -0.60
C ARG A 58 4.53 -8.80 -2.11
N LEU A 59 3.31 -8.51 -2.55
CA LEU A 59 3.02 -8.28 -3.98
C LEU A 59 3.78 -7.08 -4.53
N LEU A 60 3.91 -6.01 -3.75
CA LEU A 60 4.66 -4.82 -4.17
C LEU A 60 6.17 -5.06 -4.20
N ALA A 61 6.71 -5.79 -3.23
CA ALA A 61 8.11 -6.21 -3.25
C ALA A 61 8.42 -7.09 -4.47
N GLU A 62 7.52 -8.03 -4.80
CA GLU A 62 7.65 -8.89 -5.98
C GLU A 62 7.52 -8.09 -7.29
N PHE A 63 6.54 -7.19 -7.39
CA PHE A 63 6.39 -6.29 -8.53
C PHE A 63 7.67 -5.48 -8.78
N ARG A 64 8.25 -4.90 -7.73
CA ARG A 64 9.51 -4.15 -7.84
C ARG A 64 10.66 -5.03 -8.32
N ARG A 65 10.82 -6.24 -7.74
CA ARG A 65 11.89 -7.17 -8.13
C ARG A 65 11.75 -7.65 -9.58
N THR A 66 10.53 -7.89 -10.05
CA THR A 66 10.26 -8.44 -11.39
C THR A 66 10.31 -7.38 -12.49
N THR A 67 9.91 -6.15 -12.20
CA THR A 67 9.80 -5.09 -13.21
C THR A 67 10.89 -4.03 -13.13
N GLY A 68 11.62 -3.95 -12.01
CA GLY A 68 12.52 -2.84 -11.70
C GLY A 68 11.81 -1.52 -11.35
N LYS A 69 10.46 -1.47 -11.45
CA LYS A 69 9.65 -0.29 -11.16
C LYS A 69 9.50 -0.07 -9.67
N ARG A 70 9.20 1.16 -9.28
CA ARG A 70 9.13 1.55 -7.85
C ARG A 70 7.71 1.43 -7.32
N ALA A 71 7.58 1.17 -6.02
CA ALA A 71 6.28 0.92 -5.38
C ALA A 71 6.19 1.58 -4.00
N ALA A 72 4.99 2.03 -3.64
CA ALA A 72 4.66 2.57 -2.33
C ALA A 72 3.26 2.17 -1.86
N VAL A 73 3.03 2.24 -0.55
CA VAL A 73 1.71 2.12 0.09
C VAL A 73 1.41 3.41 0.85
N LEU A 74 0.29 4.04 0.56
CA LEU A 74 -0.23 5.22 1.26
C LEU A 74 -1.50 4.81 2.03
N THR A 75 -1.43 4.88 3.35
CA THR A 75 -2.55 4.60 4.27
C THR A 75 -3.10 5.92 4.79
N LEU A 76 -4.33 6.26 4.39
CA LEU A 76 -4.98 7.52 4.73
C LEU A 76 -5.78 7.41 6.03
N ALA A 77 -6.00 8.53 6.71
CA ALA A 77 -6.80 8.63 7.93
C ALA A 77 -6.30 7.75 9.10
N ALA A 78 -4.99 7.54 9.15
CA ALA A 78 -4.31 6.86 10.24
C ALA A 78 -4.43 7.66 11.56
N PRO A 79 -4.25 7.02 12.72
CA PRO A 79 -4.22 7.72 14.00
C PRO A 79 -3.02 8.67 14.13
N GLU A 80 -1.88 8.30 13.53
CA GLU A 80 -0.63 9.04 13.60
C GLU A 80 0.17 8.92 12.30
N PHE A 81 1.17 9.79 12.16
CA PHE A 81 2.04 9.78 10.99
C PHE A 81 3.11 8.71 11.19
N ALA A 82 3.30 7.87 10.20
CA ALA A 82 4.41 6.92 10.17
C ALA A 82 4.94 6.79 8.75
N ALA A 83 6.25 6.66 8.60
CA ALA A 83 6.89 6.34 7.34
C ALA A 83 7.95 5.27 7.56
N THR A 84 7.87 4.19 6.80
CA THR A 84 8.82 3.07 6.87
C THR A 84 9.17 2.59 5.47
N ARG A 85 10.34 1.96 5.32
CA ARG A 85 10.74 1.33 4.06
C ARG A 85 11.10 -0.12 4.35
N SER A 86 10.52 -1.05 3.59
CA SER A 86 10.82 -2.48 3.66
C SER A 86 10.90 -3.04 2.25
N GLU A 87 11.93 -3.82 1.94
CA GLU A 87 12.14 -4.43 0.60
C GLU A 87 12.15 -3.41 -0.56
N GLY A 88 12.47 -2.14 -0.26
CA GLY A 88 12.43 -1.04 -1.22
C GLY A 88 11.02 -0.49 -1.52
N VAL A 89 10.00 -0.96 -0.83
CA VAL A 89 8.63 -0.40 -0.84
C VAL A 89 8.52 0.64 0.28
N LEU A 90 8.05 1.84 -0.06
CA LEU A 90 7.82 2.91 0.91
C LEU A 90 6.38 2.83 1.44
N SER A 91 6.22 2.74 2.75
CA SER A 91 4.92 2.73 3.43
C SER A 91 4.73 4.02 4.21
N VAL A 92 3.63 4.72 3.98
CA VAL A 92 3.27 5.99 4.63
C VAL A 92 1.90 5.86 5.26
N ALA A 93 1.78 6.20 6.53
CA ALA A 93 0.52 6.42 7.22
C ALA A 93 0.31 7.94 7.36
N ALA A 94 -0.72 8.47 6.71
CA ALA A 94 -1.11 9.87 6.78
C ALA A 94 -2.22 10.05 7.81
N PRO A 95 -2.04 10.91 8.82
CA PRO A 95 -3.07 11.16 9.83
C PRO A 95 -4.35 11.73 9.23
N ARG A 96 -5.46 11.58 9.97
CA ARG A 96 -6.72 12.28 9.65
C ARG A 96 -6.60 13.81 9.84
N THR A 97 -5.70 14.25 10.71
CA THR A 97 -5.45 15.65 11.03
C THR A 97 -4.21 16.19 10.32
N GLY A 98 -4.12 17.51 10.18
CA GLY A 98 -2.99 18.18 9.52
C GLY A 98 -2.98 17.98 8.00
N ARG A 99 -1.82 18.17 7.38
CA ARG A 99 -1.62 17.96 5.94
C ARG A 99 -0.39 17.10 5.70
N THR A 100 -0.56 16.04 4.90
CA THR A 100 0.54 15.22 4.39
C THR A 100 0.73 15.50 2.91
N LEU A 101 1.90 16.01 2.56
CA LEU A 101 2.31 16.28 1.18
C LEU A 101 3.11 15.10 0.65
N VAL A 102 2.74 14.62 -0.53
CA VAL A 102 3.46 13.56 -1.26
C VAL A 102 3.90 14.13 -2.61
N GLY A 103 5.20 14.37 -2.76
CA GLY A 103 5.81 14.75 -4.03
C GLY A 103 6.19 13.50 -4.81
N VAL A 104 5.82 13.44 -6.08
CA VAL A 104 6.07 12.28 -6.96
C VAL A 104 6.90 12.74 -8.15
N ASP A 105 8.08 12.14 -8.33
CA ASP A 105 8.91 12.28 -9.52
C ASP A 105 9.11 10.90 -10.16
N ALA A 106 8.31 10.63 -11.18
CA ALA A 106 8.27 9.33 -11.84
C ALA A 106 9.62 8.94 -12.50
N PHE A 107 10.49 9.90 -12.80
CA PHE A 107 11.72 9.69 -13.57
C PHE A 107 13.01 10.03 -12.82
N ALA A 108 12.93 10.46 -11.55
CA ALA A 108 14.12 10.68 -10.73
C ALA A 108 14.99 9.40 -10.66
N PRO A 109 16.33 9.47 -10.70
CA PRO A 109 17.21 8.30 -10.56
C PRO A 109 17.31 7.75 -9.12
N GLY A 110 16.76 8.44 -8.12
CA GLY A 110 16.83 8.09 -6.70
C GLY A 110 15.45 7.92 -6.03
N ASP A 111 15.24 8.60 -4.90
CA ASP A 111 13.93 8.66 -4.25
C ASP A 111 12.93 9.41 -5.14
N TRP A 112 11.87 8.69 -5.53
CA TRP A 112 10.81 9.18 -6.41
C TRP A 112 9.59 9.71 -5.67
N LEU A 113 9.52 9.44 -4.36
CA LEU A 113 8.40 9.80 -3.53
C LEU A 113 8.93 10.48 -2.27
N ALA A 114 8.71 11.79 -2.18
CA ALA A 114 9.06 12.61 -1.04
C ALA A 114 7.82 12.87 -0.19
N VAL A 115 7.92 12.65 1.12
CA VAL A 115 6.79 12.76 2.04
C VAL A 115 7.10 13.82 3.09
N ARG A 116 6.18 14.77 3.29
CA ARG A 116 6.29 15.78 4.34
C ARG A 116 4.98 15.88 5.10
N HIS A 117 5.03 15.83 6.42
CA HIS A 117 3.88 16.04 7.28
C HIS A 117 3.99 17.40 7.95
N LEU A 118 2.90 18.16 7.92
CA LEU A 118 2.75 19.45 8.60
C LEU A 118 1.62 19.30 9.61
N SER A 119 1.98 19.38 10.88
CA SER A 119 1.09 19.32 12.04
C SER A 119 0.37 20.64 12.31
#